data_AF-A0A7W1HGU2-F1
#
_entry.id   AF-A0A7W1HGU2-F1
#
_cell.length_a   1.000
_cell.length_b   1.000
_cell.length_c   1.000
_cell.angle_alpha   90.00
_cell.angle_beta   90.00
_cell.angle_gamma   90.00
#
_symmetry.space_group_name_H-M   'P 1'
#
loop_
_entity.id
_entity.type
_entity.pdbx_description
1 polymer ?
#
loop_
_entity_poly.entity_id
_entity_poly.type
_entity_poly.pdbx_seq_one_letter_code
_entity_poly.pdbx_strand_id
1 'polypeptide(L)'
;MLIYGTKTIDFKTIDLPVACSECGHDHQLLQIYRKFFSLYCMPLIPLRKKGIVICPSCNRELKKKSFFKELGSKGLDPAQAKLHFESLLKATKTPLYMYALPMLILAFVIGVFAYASYESHLNKAQAKAYLQNPTDNALIIAKLENDTHSYQVMYIPEIRNQKALIFDWKYGYDSLGDAKKGLDLALQSIQNKKIKANFLEPIVTSVENFPMVEFVYVHILDKRVDWEESFFENSNEVNKE
;
A
#
# COMPACT_ATOMS: atom_id res chain seq x y z
N MET A 1 17.54 -9.61 4.61
CA MET A 1 18.54 -8.89 3.79
C MET A 1 17.88 -8.48 2.47
N LEU A 2 17.80 -7.19 2.18
CA LEU A 2 17.24 -6.69 0.91
C LEU A 2 18.35 -6.78 -0.15
N ILE A 3 18.20 -7.67 -1.15
CA ILE A 3 19.19 -7.80 -2.23
C ILE A 3 18.74 -6.86 -3.36
N TYR A 4 19.39 -5.70 -3.46
CA TYR A 4 19.24 -4.77 -4.56
C TYR A 4 20.49 -4.76 -5.43
N GLY A 5 20.34 -4.44 -6.71
CA GLY A 5 21.45 -4.44 -7.66
C GLY A 5 21.07 -3.86 -9.01
N THR A 6 21.94 -4.07 -9.99
CA THR A 6 21.65 -3.67 -11.36
C THR A 6 21.93 -4.81 -12.32
N LYS A 7 20.95 -5.14 -13.15
CA LYS A 7 21.05 -6.17 -14.18
C LYS A 7 21.07 -5.53 -15.57
N THR A 8 21.85 -6.10 -16.48
CA THR A 8 21.86 -5.72 -17.90
C THR A 8 21.15 -6.78 -18.71
N ILE A 9 20.28 -6.35 -19.62
CA ILE A 9 19.55 -7.23 -20.52
C ILE A 9 19.91 -6.82 -21.95
N ASP A 10 20.26 -7.80 -22.78
CA ASP A 10 20.48 -7.57 -24.22
C ASP A 10 19.15 -7.25 -24.90
N PHE A 11 19.19 -6.26 -25.76
CA PHE A 11 18.02 -5.56 -26.23
C PHE A 11 17.86 -5.66 -27.74
N LYS A 12 18.93 -5.38 -28.46
CA LYS A 12 18.95 -5.41 -29.92
C LYS A 12 20.39 -5.46 -30.41
N THR A 13 20.63 -6.30 -31.39
CA THR A 13 21.87 -6.31 -32.17
C THR A 13 21.64 -5.61 -33.51
N ILE A 14 22.57 -4.77 -33.94
CA ILE A 14 22.50 -4.02 -35.20
C ILE A 14 23.83 -4.19 -35.93
N ASP A 15 23.82 -4.49 -37.23
CA ASP A 15 25.02 -4.52 -38.05
C ASP A 15 25.58 -3.11 -38.29
N LEU A 16 26.90 -2.98 -38.14
CA LEU A 16 27.69 -1.80 -38.46
C LEU A 16 28.64 -2.16 -39.61
N PRO A 17 28.56 -1.49 -40.77
CA PRO A 17 29.46 -1.71 -41.90
C PRO A 17 30.81 -1.01 -41.64
N VAL A 18 31.54 -1.48 -40.62
CA VAL A 18 32.82 -0.94 -40.19
C VAL A 18 33.80 -2.09 -40.04
N ALA A 19 34.92 -2.01 -40.75
CA ALA A 19 35.94 -3.05 -40.73
C ALA A 19 36.65 -3.15 -39.37
N CYS A 20 36.78 -4.37 -38.86
CA CYS A 20 37.52 -4.66 -37.63
C CYS A 20 38.98 -4.25 -37.76
N SER A 21 39.52 -3.62 -36.72
CA SER A 21 40.93 -3.21 -36.64
C SER A 21 41.91 -4.36 -36.48
N GLU A 22 41.45 -5.51 -35.98
CA GLU A 22 42.33 -6.62 -35.62
C GLU A 22 42.33 -7.72 -36.67
N CYS A 23 41.14 -8.13 -37.14
CA CYS A 23 41.02 -9.20 -38.14
C CYS A 23 40.64 -8.72 -39.55
N GLY A 24 40.38 -7.43 -39.74
CA GLY A 24 40.00 -6.86 -41.04
C GLY A 24 38.58 -7.19 -41.52
N HIS A 25 37.80 -7.95 -40.76
CA HIS A 25 36.42 -8.33 -41.13
C HIS A 25 35.51 -7.12 -41.36
N ASP A 26 34.75 -7.10 -42.46
CA ASP A 26 34.11 -5.89 -43.01
C ASP A 26 32.93 -5.33 -42.20
N HIS A 27 32.40 -6.09 -41.25
CA HIS A 27 31.29 -5.67 -40.40
C HIS A 27 31.51 -5.96 -38.92
N GLN A 28 30.85 -5.18 -38.08
CA GLN A 28 30.81 -5.32 -36.62
C GLN A 28 29.36 -5.29 -36.14
N LEU A 29 29.10 -5.85 -34.96
CA LEU A 29 27.78 -5.90 -34.35
C LEU A 29 27.69 -4.87 -33.21
N LEU A 30 26.74 -3.95 -33.28
CA LEU A 30 26.34 -3.11 -32.16
C LEU A 30 25.32 -3.85 -31.30
N GLN A 31 25.76 -4.40 -30.18
CA GLN A 31 24.87 -4.93 -29.15
C GLN A 31 24.44 -3.81 -28.20
N ILE A 32 23.14 -3.55 -28.18
CA ILE A 32 22.53 -2.55 -27.30
C ILE A 32 22.00 -3.29 -26.07
N TYR A 33 22.46 -2.88 -24.89
CA TYR A 33 21.96 -3.37 -23.62
C TYR A 33 21.18 -2.29 -22.90
N ARG A 34 20.24 -2.73 -22.07
CA ARG A 34 19.56 -1.85 -21.11
C ARG A 34 19.90 -2.26 -19.69
N LYS A 35 20.36 -1.28 -18.91
CA LYS A 35 20.62 -1.45 -17.48
C LYS A 35 19.32 -1.20 -16.73
N PHE A 36 18.93 -2.14 -15.87
CA PHE A 36 17.78 -2.06 -14.99
C PHE A 36 18.23 -2.01 -13.54
N PHE A 37 17.50 -1.25 -12.72
CA PHE A 37 17.51 -1.43 -11.28
C PHE A 37 16.73 -2.71 -10.96
N SER A 38 17.35 -3.61 -10.21
CA SER A 38 16.75 -4.88 -9.82
C SER A 38 16.58 -4.96 -8.31
N LEU A 39 15.41 -5.41 -7.88
CA LEU A 39 15.10 -5.76 -6.50
C LEU A 39 14.76 -7.25 -6.49
N TYR A 40 15.42 -8.05 -5.64
CA TYR A 40 15.22 -9.51 -5.59
C TYR A 40 15.30 -10.19 -6.98
N CYS A 41 16.32 -9.85 -7.77
CA CYS A 41 16.52 -10.34 -9.14
C CYS A 41 15.47 -9.95 -10.19
N MET A 42 14.39 -9.24 -9.83
CA MET A 42 13.41 -8.71 -10.79
C MET A 42 13.82 -7.33 -11.31
N PRO A 43 13.93 -7.12 -12.64
CA PRO A 43 14.23 -5.82 -13.22
C PRO A 43 12.99 -4.91 -13.14
N LEU A 44 13.06 -3.86 -12.33
CA LEU A 44 11.93 -2.96 -12.10
C LEU A 44 12.03 -1.70 -12.96
N ILE A 45 13.12 -0.94 -12.81
CA ILE A 45 13.23 0.41 -13.38
C ILE A 45 14.33 0.43 -14.42
N PRO A 46 14.04 0.69 -15.70
CA PRO A 46 15.09 0.88 -16.69
C PRO A 46 15.85 2.18 -16.41
N LEU A 47 17.17 2.07 -16.29
CA LEU A 47 18.05 3.19 -15.94
C LEU A 47 18.65 3.85 -17.18
N ARG A 48 19.48 3.12 -17.92
CA ARG A 48 20.25 3.68 -19.05
C ARG A 48 20.47 2.62 -20.13
N LYS A 49 20.54 3.07 -21.39
CA LYS A 49 20.99 2.24 -22.52
C LYS A 49 22.51 2.29 -22.61
N LYS A 50 23.12 1.17 -23.01
CA LYS A 50 24.56 1.06 -23.31
C LYS A 50 24.70 0.31 -24.64
N GLY A 51 25.72 0.64 -25.41
CA GLY A 51 26.09 -0.10 -26.62
C GLY A 51 27.52 -0.60 -26.49
N ILE A 52 27.74 -1.85 -26.90
CA ILE A 52 29.08 -2.45 -27.07
C ILE A 52 29.16 -2.88 -28.53
N VAL A 53 30.31 -2.65 -29.15
CA VAL A 53 30.58 -3.10 -30.51
C VAL A 53 31.38 -4.40 -30.43
N ILE A 54 30.92 -5.44 -31.11
CA ILE A 54 31.50 -6.78 -31.07
C ILE A 54 31.83 -7.22 -32.49
N CYS A 55 33.06 -7.66 -32.75
CA CYS A 55 33.38 -8.26 -34.04
C CYS A 55 32.91 -9.72 -34.07
N PRO A 56 32.09 -10.15 -35.05
CA PRO A 56 31.61 -11.52 -35.11
C PRO A 56 32.70 -12.55 -35.48
N SER A 57 33.81 -12.09 -36.08
CA SER A 57 34.92 -12.97 -36.49
C SER A 57 35.91 -13.23 -35.35
N CYS A 58 36.45 -12.17 -34.73
CA CYS A 58 37.44 -12.31 -33.65
C CYS A 58 36.84 -12.20 -32.23
N ASN A 59 35.53 -11.98 -32.07
CA ASN A 59 34.84 -11.79 -30.79
C ASN A 59 35.39 -10.66 -29.90
N ARG A 60 36.15 -9.73 -30.47
CA ARG A 60 36.64 -8.57 -29.71
C ARG A 60 35.51 -7.61 -29.40
N GLU A 61 35.41 -7.25 -28.11
CA GLU A 61 34.49 -6.25 -27.60
C GLU A 61 35.15 -4.87 -27.49
N LEU A 62 34.51 -3.86 -28.06
CA LEU A 62 34.94 -2.46 -28.01
C LEU A 62 33.89 -1.63 -27.26
N LYS A 63 34.32 -1.01 -26.16
CA LYS A 63 33.50 -0.04 -25.43
C LYS A 63 33.36 1.24 -26.26
N LYS A 64 32.26 1.98 -26.07
CA LYS A 64 31.97 3.26 -26.76
C LYS A 64 33.20 4.18 -26.90
N LYS A 65 33.97 4.38 -25.81
CA LYS A 65 35.16 5.26 -25.83
C LYS A 65 36.32 4.70 -26.67
N SER A 66 36.59 3.39 -26.61
CA SER A 66 37.70 2.78 -27.35
C SER A 66 37.37 2.70 -28.84
N PHE A 67 36.13 2.37 -29.18
CA PHE A 67 35.64 2.34 -30.55
C PHE A 67 35.84 3.67 -31.29
N PHE A 68 35.48 4.81 -30.68
CA PHE A 68 35.69 6.11 -31.33
C PHE A 68 37.15 6.54 -31.43
N LYS A 69 37.98 6.17 -30.46
CA LYS A 69 39.43 6.43 -30.52
C LYS A 69 40.07 5.70 -31.69
N GLU A 70 39.62 4.46 -31.94
CA GLU A 70 40.10 3.62 -33.03
C GLU A 70 39.63 4.10 -34.40
N LEU A 71 38.38 4.53 -34.53
CA LEU A 71 37.88 5.17 -35.74
C LEU A 71 38.65 6.45 -36.09
N GLY A 72 38.92 7.30 -35.10
CA GLY A 72 39.70 8.53 -35.30
C GLY A 72 41.12 8.24 -35.79
N SER A 73 41.75 7.13 -35.33
CA SER A 73 43.08 6.73 -35.81
C SER A 73 43.11 6.26 -37.27
N LYS A 74 41.96 5.86 -37.83
CA LYS A 74 41.82 5.44 -39.24
C LYS A 74 41.40 6.58 -40.17
N GLY A 75 41.38 7.82 -39.69
CA GLY A 75 41.02 9.00 -40.49
C GLY A 75 39.52 9.16 -40.76
N LEU A 76 38.65 8.37 -40.12
CA LEU A 76 37.21 8.62 -40.13
C LEU A 76 36.88 9.74 -39.15
N ASP A 77 35.97 10.65 -39.55
CA ASP A 77 35.50 11.73 -38.69
C ASP A 77 34.80 11.15 -37.43
N PRO A 78 35.41 11.26 -36.24
CA PRO A 78 34.84 10.71 -35.01
C PRO A 78 33.53 11.40 -34.62
N ALA A 79 33.28 12.62 -35.08
CA ALA A 79 32.06 13.35 -34.79
C ALA A 79 30.85 12.71 -35.49
N GLN A 80 30.97 12.43 -36.79
CA GLN A 80 29.91 11.75 -37.56
C GLN A 80 29.63 10.34 -37.04
N ALA A 81 30.67 9.56 -36.73
CA ALA A 81 30.50 8.22 -36.17
C ALA A 81 29.78 8.24 -34.80
N LYS A 82 30.10 9.23 -33.96
CA LYS A 82 29.42 9.42 -32.67
C LYS A 82 27.95 9.79 -32.85
N LEU A 83 27.64 10.69 -33.79
CA LEU A 83 26.26 11.06 -34.10
C LEU A 83 25.46 9.87 -34.63
N HIS A 84 26.02 9.08 -35.53
CA HIS A 84 25.38 7.86 -36.06
C HIS A 84 25.16 6.81 -34.96
N PHE A 85 26.16 6.59 -34.09
CA PHE A 85 26.01 5.67 -32.96
C PHE A 85 24.91 6.12 -31.98
N GLU A 86 24.86 7.42 -31.69
CA GLU A 86 23.84 7.97 -30.80
C GLU A 86 22.44 7.97 -31.43
N SER A 87 22.34 8.15 -32.75
CA SER A 87 21.07 8.02 -33.46
C SER A 87 20.56 6.58 -33.41
N LEU A 88 21.42 5.56 -33.60
CA LEU A 88 21.05 4.15 -33.46
C LEU A 88 20.58 3.80 -32.03
N LEU A 89 21.28 4.28 -31.00
CA LEU A 89 20.87 4.10 -29.60
C LEU A 89 19.53 4.77 -29.29
N LYS A 90 19.28 5.96 -29.83
CA LYS A 90 18.02 6.69 -29.66
C LYS A 90 16.87 6.04 -30.43
N ALA A 91 17.12 5.62 -31.67
CA ALA A 91 16.15 4.97 -32.56
C ALA A 91 15.67 3.61 -32.03
N THR A 92 16.50 2.95 -31.23
CA THR A 92 16.17 1.67 -30.59
C THR A 92 15.07 1.87 -29.54
N LYS A 93 13.80 1.76 -29.94
CA LYS A 93 12.64 1.89 -29.05
C LYS A 93 12.61 0.76 -28.03
N THR A 94 12.23 1.09 -26.81
CA THR A 94 12.05 0.12 -25.72
C THR A 94 10.65 -0.48 -25.81
N PRO A 95 10.46 -1.81 -25.90
CA PRO A 95 9.14 -2.38 -26.05
C PRO A 95 8.32 -2.08 -24.80
N LEU A 96 7.04 -1.84 -25.02
CA LEU A 96 6.11 -1.43 -23.98
C LEU A 96 5.94 -2.51 -22.89
N TYR A 97 6.08 -3.79 -23.24
CA TYR A 97 5.94 -4.90 -22.27
C TYR A 97 6.94 -4.82 -21.11
N MET A 98 8.11 -4.18 -21.30
CA MET A 98 9.09 -3.99 -20.22
C MET A 98 8.60 -3.04 -19.12
N TYR A 99 7.60 -2.21 -19.42
CA TYR A 99 6.98 -1.32 -18.43
C TYR A 99 5.67 -1.89 -17.88
N ALA A 100 5.14 -2.98 -18.46
CA ALA A 100 3.85 -3.52 -18.07
C ALA A 100 3.82 -3.96 -16.61
N LEU A 101 4.83 -4.71 -16.16
CA LEU A 101 4.89 -5.19 -14.78
C LEU A 101 5.06 -4.05 -13.75
N PRO A 102 6.02 -3.11 -13.90
CA PRO A 102 6.10 -1.96 -13.00
C PRO A 102 4.83 -1.11 -12.95
N MET A 103 4.16 -0.90 -14.10
CA MET A 103 2.90 -0.15 -14.16
C MET A 103 1.76 -0.89 -13.45
N LEU A 104 1.69 -2.21 -13.58
CA LEU A 104 0.71 -3.04 -12.89
C LEU A 104 0.92 -2.99 -11.37
N ILE A 105 2.17 -3.11 -10.90
CA ILE A 105 2.50 -2.99 -9.47
C ILE A 105 2.11 -1.60 -8.96
N LEU A 106 2.44 -0.54 -9.70
CA LEU A 106 2.08 0.82 -9.32
C LEU A 106 0.56 1.02 -9.26
N ALA A 107 -0.18 0.53 -10.25
CA ALA A 107 -1.64 0.60 -10.27
C ALA A 107 -2.26 -0.17 -9.10
N PHE A 108 -1.71 -1.34 -8.76
CA PHE A 108 -2.15 -2.13 -7.60
C PHE A 108 -1.94 -1.36 -6.29
N VAL A 109 -0.77 -0.76 -6.09
CA VAL A 109 -0.47 0.05 -4.90
C VAL A 109 -1.45 1.22 -4.78
N ILE A 110 -1.66 1.96 -5.87
CA ILE A 110 -2.62 3.08 -5.91
C ILE A 110 -4.04 2.57 -5.58
N GLY A 111 -4.45 1.43 -6.13
CA GLY A 111 -5.75 0.82 -5.86
C GLY A 111 -5.95 0.47 -4.39
N VAL A 112 -4.95 -0.13 -3.75
CA VAL A 112 -5.00 -0.46 -2.30
C VAL A 112 -5.12 0.80 -1.44
N PHE A 113 -4.32 1.84 -1.73
CA PHE A 113 -4.41 3.10 -0.99
C PHE A 113 -5.74 3.82 -1.21
N ALA A 114 -6.24 3.85 -2.44
CA ALA A 114 -7.54 4.43 -2.76
C ALA A 114 -8.68 3.70 -2.05
N TYR A 115 -8.65 2.37 -2.03
CA TYR A 115 -9.63 1.54 -1.33
C TYR A 115 -9.60 1.80 0.19
N ALA A 116 -8.42 1.79 0.81
CA ALA A 116 -8.27 2.06 2.25
C ALA A 116 -8.76 3.48 2.63
N SER A 117 -8.49 4.47 1.77
CA SER A 117 -8.99 5.84 1.96
C SER A 117 -10.51 5.91 1.84
N TYR A 118 -11.08 5.25 0.84
CA TYR A 118 -12.53 5.18 0.64
C TYR A 118 -13.25 4.54 1.84
N GLU A 119 -12.75 3.39 2.32
CA GLU A 119 -13.32 2.71 3.49
C GLU A 119 -13.27 3.61 4.74
N SER A 120 -12.16 4.31 4.96
CA SER A 120 -12.03 5.27 6.07
C SER A 120 -13.07 6.39 6.00
N HIS A 121 -13.30 6.95 4.81
CA HIS A 121 -14.35 7.97 4.61
C HIS A 121 -15.75 7.44 4.86
N LEU A 122 -16.05 6.22 4.39
CA LEU A 122 -17.34 5.59 4.59
C LEU A 122 -17.62 5.34 6.08
N ASN A 123 -16.64 4.80 6.81
CA ASN A 123 -16.75 4.53 8.24
C ASN A 123 -17.01 5.81 9.05
N LYS A 124 -16.32 6.91 8.73
CA LYS A 124 -16.56 8.22 9.36
C LYS A 124 -17.96 8.76 9.05
N ALA A 125 -18.43 8.59 7.81
CA ALA A 125 -19.77 9.02 7.42
C ALA A 125 -20.85 8.21 8.16
N GLN A 126 -20.68 6.89 8.29
CA GLN A 126 -21.56 6.02 9.06
C GLN A 126 -21.55 6.37 10.55
N ALA A 127 -20.38 6.61 11.13
CA ALA A 127 -20.27 7.04 12.53
C ALA A 127 -20.99 8.37 12.76
N LYS A 128 -20.83 9.34 11.86
CA LYS A 128 -21.56 10.61 11.92
C LYS A 128 -23.08 10.43 11.76
N ALA A 129 -23.52 9.56 10.86
CA ALA A 129 -24.94 9.26 10.68
C ALA A 129 -25.55 8.58 11.91
N TYR A 130 -24.81 7.67 12.53
CA TYR A 130 -25.20 7.03 13.79
C TYR A 130 -25.30 8.03 14.94
N LEU A 131 -24.35 8.98 15.05
CA LEU A 131 -24.44 10.05 16.06
C LEU A 131 -25.69 10.93 15.93
N GLN A 132 -26.22 11.10 14.72
CA GLN A 132 -27.44 11.88 14.49
C GLN A 132 -28.70 11.11 14.86
N ASN A 133 -28.70 9.80 14.66
CA ASN A 133 -29.84 8.91 14.94
C ASN A 133 -29.30 7.60 15.55
N PRO A 134 -28.94 7.60 16.83
CA PRO A 134 -28.33 6.43 17.44
C PRO A 134 -29.36 5.33 17.58
N THR A 135 -28.92 4.10 17.34
CA THR A 135 -29.77 2.91 17.33
C THR A 135 -29.25 1.89 18.33
N ASP A 136 -30.17 1.12 18.90
CA ASP A 136 -29.83 0.02 19.80
C ASP A 136 -28.90 -1.00 19.14
N ASN A 137 -28.26 -1.81 19.98
CA ASN A 137 -27.49 -2.98 19.61
C ASN A 137 -26.32 -2.69 18.65
N ALA A 138 -25.58 -1.62 18.93
CA ALA A 138 -24.44 -1.18 18.13
C ALA A 138 -23.11 -1.43 18.85
N LEU A 139 -22.10 -1.81 18.10
CA LEU A 139 -20.71 -1.93 18.55
C LEU A 139 -19.89 -0.83 17.88
N ILE A 140 -19.23 0.00 18.67
CA ILE A 140 -18.57 1.21 18.20
C ILE A 140 -17.09 1.22 18.59
N ILE A 141 -16.27 1.87 17.76
CA ILE A 141 -14.89 2.23 18.11
C ILE A 141 -14.85 3.73 18.31
N ALA A 142 -14.49 4.14 19.52
CA ALA A 142 -14.40 5.51 19.93
C ALA A 142 -12.93 5.90 20.12
N LYS A 143 -12.53 7.09 19.67
CA LYS A 143 -11.17 7.61 19.80
C LYS A 143 -11.07 8.55 21.00
N LEU A 144 -10.28 8.15 21.99
CA LEU A 144 -10.09 8.88 23.25
C LEU A 144 -8.95 9.89 23.10
N GLU A 145 -9.17 11.15 23.49
CA GLU A 145 -8.14 12.21 23.36
C GLU A 145 -7.15 12.26 24.54
N ASN A 146 -7.54 11.78 25.73
CA ASN A 146 -6.78 11.99 26.98
C ASN A 146 -6.59 10.71 27.81
N ASP A 147 -6.62 9.54 27.18
CA ASP A 147 -6.41 8.25 27.86
C ASP A 147 -5.05 7.63 27.47
N THR A 148 -4.61 6.68 28.28
CA THR A 148 -3.47 5.78 28.06
C THR A 148 -3.51 5.09 26.70
N HIS A 149 -4.72 4.83 26.18
CA HIS A 149 -4.96 4.25 24.87
C HIS A 149 -5.79 5.19 23.99
N SER A 150 -5.44 5.26 22.70
CA SER A 150 -6.10 6.17 21.75
C SER A 150 -7.48 5.69 21.29
N TYR A 151 -7.81 4.41 21.45
CA TYR A 151 -9.05 3.81 20.95
C TYR A 151 -9.66 2.84 21.97
N GLN A 152 -10.98 2.84 22.05
CA GLN A 152 -11.76 1.93 22.88
C GLN A 152 -12.95 1.36 22.11
N VAL A 153 -13.24 0.09 22.35
CA VAL A 153 -14.43 -0.58 21.80
C VAL A 153 -15.55 -0.47 22.83
N MET A 154 -16.74 -0.05 22.40
CA MET A 154 -17.91 0.08 23.27
C MET A 154 -19.11 -0.63 22.66
N TYR A 155 -19.91 -1.29 23.48
CA TYR A 155 -21.16 -1.92 23.07
C TYR A 155 -22.34 -1.15 23.66
N ILE A 156 -23.28 -0.76 22.80
CA ILE A 156 -24.51 -0.05 23.14
C ILE A 156 -25.68 -1.00 22.87
N PRO A 157 -26.06 -1.84 23.85
CA PRO A 157 -27.18 -2.75 23.70
C PRO A 157 -28.51 -2.02 23.53
N GLU A 158 -28.76 -0.96 24.30
CA GLU A 158 -30.08 -0.34 24.40
C GLU A 158 -30.00 1.18 24.62
N ILE A 159 -30.90 1.89 23.95
CA ILE A 159 -31.16 3.32 24.11
C ILE A 159 -32.64 3.48 24.48
N ARG A 160 -32.91 4.03 25.66
CA ARG A 160 -34.27 4.25 26.18
C ARG A 160 -34.40 5.66 26.72
N ASN A 161 -35.44 6.39 26.30
CA ASN A 161 -35.74 7.75 26.77
C ASN A 161 -34.52 8.69 26.73
N GLN A 162 -33.80 8.71 25.60
CA GLN A 162 -32.55 9.47 25.41
C GLN A 162 -31.41 9.10 26.35
N LYS A 163 -31.48 7.96 27.05
CA LYS A 163 -30.36 7.39 27.82
C LYS A 163 -29.83 6.15 27.12
N ALA A 164 -28.52 6.07 26.97
CA ALA A 164 -27.84 4.91 26.41
C ALA A 164 -27.17 4.11 27.52
N LEU A 165 -27.34 2.79 27.48
CA LEU A 165 -26.57 1.84 28.27
C LEU A 165 -25.30 1.49 27.48
N ILE A 166 -24.13 1.73 28.05
CA ILE A 166 -22.84 1.55 27.38
C ILE A 166 -22.02 0.53 28.17
N PHE A 167 -21.47 -0.46 27.46
CA PHE A 167 -20.50 -1.42 27.98
C PHE A 167 -19.15 -1.18 27.34
N ASP A 168 -18.18 -0.78 28.15
CA ASP A 168 -16.82 -0.59 27.70
C ASP A 168 -16.08 -1.92 27.62
N TRP A 169 -15.39 -2.16 26.52
CA TRP A 169 -14.50 -3.31 26.40
C TRP A 169 -13.30 -3.16 27.35
N LYS A 170 -12.88 -4.26 27.98
CA LYS A 170 -11.79 -4.24 28.99
C LYS A 170 -10.43 -3.79 28.46
N TYR A 171 -10.24 -3.81 27.15
CA TYR A 171 -8.96 -3.51 26.51
C TYR A 171 -9.04 -2.20 25.72
N GLY A 172 -8.09 -1.30 25.96
CA GLY A 172 -7.81 -0.16 25.10
C GLY A 172 -6.77 -0.51 24.03
N TYR A 173 -6.73 0.29 22.97
CA TYR A 173 -5.85 0.09 21.82
C TYR A 173 -5.17 1.38 21.39
N ASP A 174 -3.91 1.29 20.97
CA ASP A 174 -3.15 2.45 20.48
C ASP A 174 -3.36 2.70 18.98
N SER A 175 -3.88 1.69 18.25
CA SER A 175 -4.12 1.76 16.81
C SER A 175 -5.55 1.36 16.45
N LEU A 176 -6.11 2.02 15.44
CA LEU A 176 -7.44 1.67 14.90
C LEU A 176 -7.48 0.23 14.36
N GLY A 177 -6.37 -0.25 13.80
CA GLY A 177 -6.28 -1.61 13.28
C GLY A 177 -6.41 -2.68 14.37
N ASP A 178 -5.80 -2.45 15.53
CA ASP A 178 -5.92 -3.36 16.66
C ASP A 178 -7.28 -3.23 17.36
N ALA A 179 -7.84 -2.01 17.43
CA ALA A 179 -9.21 -1.79 17.87
C ALA A 179 -10.23 -2.55 17.01
N LYS A 180 -10.04 -2.62 15.68
CA LYS A 180 -10.90 -3.44 14.79
C LYS A 180 -10.82 -4.93 15.12
N LYS A 181 -9.63 -5.47 15.40
CA LYS A 181 -9.50 -6.86 15.87
C LYS A 181 -10.16 -7.06 17.23
N GLY A 182 -10.03 -6.07 18.11
CA GLY A 182 -10.72 -6.02 19.40
C GLY A 182 -12.24 -6.05 19.25
N LEU A 183 -12.76 -5.32 18.26
CA LEU A 183 -14.17 -5.31 17.91
C LEU A 183 -14.66 -6.70 17.48
N ASP A 184 -13.89 -7.44 16.67
CA ASP A 184 -14.23 -8.82 16.29
C ASP A 184 -14.28 -9.75 17.52
N LEU A 185 -13.33 -9.60 18.45
CA LEU A 185 -13.30 -10.36 19.71
C LEU A 185 -14.48 -10.00 20.62
N ALA A 186 -14.82 -8.71 20.71
CA ALA A 186 -15.98 -8.22 21.44
C ALA A 186 -17.28 -8.79 20.86
N LEU A 187 -17.41 -8.80 19.53
CA LEU A 187 -18.52 -9.42 18.81
C LEU A 187 -18.64 -10.91 19.14
N GLN A 188 -17.54 -11.66 19.08
CA GLN A 188 -17.54 -13.08 19.46
C GLN A 188 -17.93 -13.27 20.93
N SER A 189 -17.48 -12.39 21.83
CA SER A 189 -17.84 -12.43 23.24
C SER A 189 -19.34 -12.19 23.45
N ILE A 190 -19.92 -11.24 22.73
CA ILE A 190 -21.35 -10.94 22.74
C ILE A 190 -22.15 -12.16 22.23
N GLN A 191 -21.76 -12.73 21.09
CA GLN A 191 -22.41 -13.92 20.50
C GLN A 191 -22.36 -15.14 21.43
N ASN A 192 -21.25 -15.30 22.18
CA ASN A 192 -21.07 -16.37 23.16
C ASN A 192 -21.68 -16.05 24.54
N LYS A 193 -22.44 -14.95 24.69
CA LYS A 193 -23.06 -14.51 25.95
C LYS A 193 -22.05 -14.30 27.10
N LYS A 194 -20.79 -13.94 26.79
CA LYS A 194 -19.71 -13.70 27.77
C LYS A 194 -19.51 -12.22 28.10
N ILE A 195 -20.57 -11.42 28.10
CA ILE A 195 -20.48 -9.97 28.26
C ILE A 195 -19.90 -9.60 29.63
N LYS A 196 -20.44 -10.13 30.74
CA LYS A 196 -19.98 -9.85 32.12
C LYS A 196 -18.49 -10.18 32.34
N ALA A 197 -17.95 -11.13 31.59
CA ALA A 197 -16.55 -11.55 31.74
C ALA A 197 -15.57 -10.61 31.02
N ASN A 198 -15.99 -9.94 29.95
CA ASN A 198 -15.07 -9.27 29.02
C ASN A 198 -15.35 -7.77 28.83
N PHE A 199 -16.48 -7.29 29.32
CA PHE A 199 -16.80 -5.86 29.38
C PHE A 199 -16.67 -5.37 30.82
N LEU A 200 -16.43 -4.06 30.97
CA LEU A 200 -16.49 -3.34 32.24
C LEU A 200 -17.95 -3.19 32.69
N GLU A 201 -18.12 -2.63 33.89
CA GLU A 201 -19.45 -2.33 34.41
C GLU A 201 -20.18 -1.34 33.50
N PRO A 202 -21.50 -1.52 33.29
CA PRO A 202 -22.26 -0.68 32.39
C PRO A 202 -22.38 0.74 32.91
N ILE A 203 -22.28 1.70 31.99
CA ILE A 203 -22.46 3.12 32.25
C ILE A 203 -23.76 3.56 31.59
N VAL A 204 -24.61 4.27 32.34
CA VAL A 204 -25.81 4.91 31.80
C VAL A 204 -25.51 6.39 31.58
N THR A 205 -25.56 6.85 30.34
CA THR A 205 -25.36 8.26 30.00
C THR A 205 -26.51 8.79 29.15
N SER A 206 -26.71 10.11 29.15
CA SER A 206 -27.58 10.76 28.17
C SER A 206 -26.96 10.63 26.78
N VAL A 207 -27.77 10.37 25.76
CA VAL A 207 -27.38 10.37 24.35
C VAL A 207 -26.76 11.71 23.93
N GLU A 208 -27.25 12.82 24.50
CA GLU A 208 -26.67 14.16 24.27
C GLU A 208 -25.28 14.31 24.90
N ASN A 209 -25.02 13.53 25.95
CA ASN A 209 -23.74 13.44 26.64
C ASN A 209 -23.00 12.16 26.25
N PHE A 210 -23.24 11.61 25.06
CA PHE A 210 -22.28 10.64 24.52
C PHE A 210 -20.91 11.30 24.65
N PRO A 211 -19.97 10.64 25.34
CA PRO A 211 -18.72 11.28 25.74
C PRO A 211 -18.14 11.91 24.47
N MET A 212 -17.64 13.16 24.57
CA MET A 212 -17.08 13.93 23.46
C MET A 212 -15.87 13.22 22.86
N VAL A 213 -16.15 12.14 22.15
CA VAL A 213 -15.23 11.11 21.72
C VAL A 213 -15.56 10.90 20.25
N GLU A 214 -14.54 11.04 19.40
CA GLU A 214 -14.73 10.91 17.95
C GLU A 214 -15.05 9.44 17.64
N PHE A 215 -16.28 9.15 17.22
CA PHE A 215 -16.64 7.81 16.75
C PHE A 215 -16.01 7.57 15.38
N VAL A 216 -15.20 6.53 15.29
CA VAL A 216 -14.41 6.23 14.08
C VAL A 216 -15.03 5.10 13.28
N TYR A 217 -15.76 4.20 13.94
CA TYR A 217 -16.37 3.03 13.33
C TYR A 217 -17.63 2.61 14.10
N VAL A 218 -18.65 2.17 13.38
CA VAL A 218 -19.92 1.69 13.94
C VAL A 218 -20.33 0.42 13.22
N HIS A 219 -20.67 -0.62 13.98
CA HIS A 219 -21.19 -1.88 13.48
C HIS A 219 -22.50 -2.20 14.20
N ILE A 220 -23.61 -2.17 13.46
CA ILE A 220 -24.94 -2.49 13.98
C ILE A 220 -25.14 -4.00 13.90
N LEU A 221 -25.57 -4.61 15.00
CA LEU A 221 -25.78 -6.05 15.08
C LEU A 221 -27.20 -6.41 14.64
N ASP A 222 -27.34 -7.36 13.71
CA ASP A 222 -28.63 -7.79 13.16
C ASP A 222 -29.56 -8.45 14.18
N LYS A 223 -28.99 -9.05 15.24
CA LYS A 223 -29.75 -9.78 16.26
C LYS A 223 -29.53 -9.17 17.62
N ARG A 224 -30.63 -8.80 18.29
CA ARG A 224 -30.60 -8.40 19.71
C ARG A 224 -30.13 -9.58 20.54
N VAL A 225 -29.22 -9.32 21.46
CA VAL A 225 -28.72 -10.32 22.40
C VAL A 225 -29.62 -10.24 23.62
N ASP A 226 -30.26 -11.35 23.99
CA ASP A 226 -31.09 -11.37 25.21
C ASP A 226 -30.20 -11.16 26.44
N TRP A 227 -30.25 -9.96 27.03
CA TRP A 227 -29.64 -9.66 28.32
C TRP A 227 -30.72 -9.67 29.42
N GLU A 228 -30.34 -10.04 30.64
CA GLU A 228 -31.26 -10.07 31.80
C GLU A 228 -31.89 -8.67 32.00
N GLU A 229 -33.22 -8.59 31.96
CA GLU A 229 -34.04 -7.39 31.67
C GLU A 229 -33.99 -6.22 32.70
N SER A 230 -33.15 -6.22 33.73
CA SER A 230 -33.38 -5.37 34.91
C SER A 230 -32.45 -4.15 35.12
N PHE A 231 -31.59 -3.77 34.16
CA PHE A 231 -30.61 -2.69 34.41
C PHE A 231 -31.25 -1.29 34.48
N PHE A 232 -32.19 -0.97 33.60
CA PHE A 232 -32.85 0.34 33.62
C PHE A 232 -33.78 0.51 34.83
N GLU A 233 -34.39 -0.57 35.32
CA GLU A 233 -35.31 -0.53 36.46
C GLU A 233 -34.58 -0.16 37.76
N ASN A 234 -33.39 -0.73 38.01
CA ASN A 234 -32.61 -0.45 39.22
C ASN A 234 -31.96 0.95 39.21
N SER A 235 -31.64 1.51 38.04
CA SER A 235 -30.98 2.83 37.95
C SER A 235 -31.86 4.02 38.35
N ASN A 236 -33.19 3.86 38.32
CA ASN A 236 -34.15 4.91 38.71
C ASN A 236 -34.35 5.00 40.23
N GLU A 237 -33.93 4.00 41.01
CA GLU A 237 -33.98 4.05 42.48
C GLU A 237 -32.78 4.80 43.07
N VAL A 238 -31.60 4.75 42.44
CA VAL A 238 -30.37 5.37 42.96
C VAL A 238 -30.35 6.90 42.83
N ASN A 239 -31.15 7.50 41.95
CA ASN A 239 -31.24 8.97 41.80
C ASN A 239 -32.40 9.62 42.59
N LYS A 240 -33.03 8.89 43.52
CA LYS A 240 -34.13 9.41 44.37
C LYS A 240 -33.71 9.74 45.81
N GLU A 241 -32.44 9.59 46.17
CA GLU A 241 -31.86 10.01 47.46
C GLU A 241 -31.03 11.29 47.34
#